data_AF-K9VXK2-F1
#
_entry.id   AF-K9VXK2-F1
#
_cell.length_a   1.000
_cell.length_b   1.000
_cell.length_c   1.000
_cell.angle_alpha   90.00
_cell.angle_beta   90.00
_cell.angle_gamma   90.00
#
_symmetry.space_group_name_H-M   'P 1'
#
loop_
_entity.id
_entity.type
_entity.pdbx_description
1 polymer ?
#
loop_
_entity_poly.entity_id
_entity_poly.type
_entity_poly.pdbx_seq_one_letter_code
_entity_poly.pdbx_strand_id
1 'polypeptide(L)'
;MISQDTITDALRINARNTDAFDIFNIRHYIGSNPYLDTAALVFDCALTGHLPSRPLNDYVEIVSDRYPHLRDQTYESYAHLFAQTVSEVGKLDIGLHLNRWSLKTYPEFARIAIQTLHARTTRLVIYCVWDWFEAITQQQDFPFEAQLKELQDSFTQSVYGGPTVYALLRTAYNKNIPTFYLWDEGLMQYGYGKKQIRGVATTFNCDSHLDSDFTTRKDDCKTFLNTLGFPVPKGDIAFTLEEAKGIARKIGYPVAVKPVAGHKGIGVTADVNAEELSFAFDSAIASIPENETKEVIIEKSISGVDFRLLCVNGRFVAATERRPASVVGNGKSTIAELIESENQTRARKDTPTSPLGKIKCDEAMEIYLKEQKLSLDSVIESGQTIYLRKVANLSAGGLSVDATSIVHPDNIILAQDIAQHFQLTCLGIDVIARNINKSWKDGDFGILEINSAPGIFMHLNPAVGESVDVPAYILNTFFKSVQDARIPIITFNKISVQELQETIDHILWQHPDWTIGAVCRDAVFINRSEKFIHKDYNTNVQNLLRNPRLDLLITEYREDVLESEGMFYKGSNMVVLDHPTETEMMLTRDIFENSTVVVKQEENISIRRQGLLENYRLGSTEPFTRVYLKEIGTIL
;
A
#
# COMPACT_ATOMS: atom_id res chain seq x y z
N MET A 1 -12.22 -54.87 -18.92
CA MET A 1 -11.50 -55.55 -17.83
C MET A 1 -10.01 -55.26 -18.03
N ILE A 2 -9.29 -55.05 -16.92
CA ILE A 2 -7.96 -54.39 -16.76
C ILE A 2 -8.15 -52.87 -16.56
N SER A 3 -8.57 -52.45 -15.34
CA SER A 3 -7.75 -51.96 -14.20
C SER A 3 -7.38 -50.49 -14.44
N GLN A 4 -8.05 -49.49 -13.84
CA GLN A 4 -8.01 -49.11 -12.41
C GLN A 4 -6.64 -49.40 -11.80
N ASP A 5 -5.68 -48.53 -12.12
CA ASP A 5 -4.58 -48.10 -11.25
C ASP A 5 -3.67 -47.18 -12.06
N THR A 6 -3.90 -45.88 -11.91
CA THR A 6 -2.89 -44.83 -12.13
C THR A 6 -3.44 -43.58 -11.47
N ILE A 7 -3.47 -43.63 -10.13
CA ILE A 7 -3.34 -42.41 -9.34
C ILE A 7 -1.96 -41.90 -9.68
N THR A 8 -1.90 -40.95 -10.61
CA THR A 8 -0.70 -40.15 -10.84
C THR A 8 -0.40 -39.47 -9.52
N ASP A 9 0.63 -39.93 -8.83
CA ASP A 9 1.20 -39.29 -7.64
C ASP A 9 1.23 -37.78 -7.87
N ALA A 10 0.46 -37.05 -7.07
CA ALA A 10 0.63 -35.62 -6.96
C ALA A 10 2.11 -35.37 -6.64
N LEU A 11 2.77 -34.51 -7.40
CA LEU A 11 4.17 -34.18 -7.19
C LEU A 11 4.31 -33.62 -5.75
N ARG A 12 4.73 -34.48 -4.81
CA ARG A 12 5.01 -34.11 -3.42
C ARG A 12 6.36 -33.42 -3.41
N ILE A 13 6.36 -32.10 -3.38
CA ILE A 13 7.59 -31.32 -3.57
C ILE A 13 8.39 -31.19 -2.26
N ASN A 14 7.77 -31.33 -1.07
CA ASN A 14 8.42 -30.89 0.18
C ASN A 14 8.39 -31.84 1.39
N ALA A 15 7.66 -32.96 1.42
CA ALA A 15 7.73 -33.85 2.59
C ALA A 15 9.05 -34.64 2.61
N ARG A 16 9.91 -34.37 3.60
CA ARG A 16 10.95 -35.31 3.99
C ARG A 16 10.29 -36.52 4.65
N ASN A 17 10.95 -37.68 4.65
CA ASN A 17 10.48 -38.86 5.39
C ASN A 17 10.39 -38.63 6.93
N THR A 18 10.79 -37.45 7.39
CA THR A 18 10.82 -37.00 8.78
C THR A 18 9.78 -35.93 9.10
N ASP A 19 8.85 -35.64 8.19
CA ASP A 19 7.85 -34.57 8.38
C ASP A 19 6.47 -35.20 8.65
N ALA A 20 5.71 -34.67 9.61
CA ALA A 20 4.37 -35.13 9.96
C ALA A 20 3.28 -34.56 9.03
N PHE A 21 3.54 -33.39 8.44
CA PHE A 21 2.67 -32.69 7.51
C PHE A 21 3.33 -32.57 6.13
N ASP A 22 2.55 -32.75 5.06
CA ASP A 22 2.96 -32.47 3.69
C ASP A 22 2.20 -31.27 3.13
N ILE A 23 2.90 -30.43 2.38
CA ILE A 23 2.37 -29.25 1.68
C ILE A 23 2.78 -29.31 0.21
N PHE A 24 1.78 -29.42 -0.66
CA PHE A 24 1.97 -29.61 -2.09
C PHE A 24 0.92 -28.86 -2.92
N ASN A 25 1.03 -28.91 -4.25
CA ASN A 25 0.14 -28.23 -5.20
C ASN A 25 -0.07 -26.72 -4.95
N ILE A 26 0.98 -26.02 -4.49
CA ILE A 26 0.91 -24.58 -4.24
C ILE A 26 0.67 -23.83 -5.56
N ARG A 27 -0.43 -23.08 -5.63
CA ARG A 27 -0.84 -22.27 -6.78
C ARG A 27 -1.20 -20.86 -6.33
N HIS A 28 -0.77 -19.87 -7.11
CA HIS A 28 -1.10 -18.47 -6.90
C HIS A 28 -2.20 -18.03 -7.86
N TYR A 29 -3.27 -17.46 -7.31
CA TYR A 29 -4.33 -16.80 -8.04
C TYR A 29 -4.22 -15.30 -7.79
N ILE A 30 -4.16 -14.51 -8.86
CA ILE A 30 -3.97 -13.06 -8.82
C ILE A 30 -5.26 -12.28 -8.51
N GLY A 31 -6.42 -12.93 -8.56
CA GLY A 31 -7.72 -12.34 -8.26
C GLY A 31 -8.72 -13.41 -7.80
N SER A 32 -10.01 -13.17 -8.03
CA SER A 32 -11.05 -14.12 -7.65
C SER A 32 -10.81 -15.50 -8.26
N ASN A 33 -11.08 -16.55 -7.51
CA ASN A 33 -10.80 -17.92 -7.90
C ASN A 33 -11.86 -18.85 -7.27
N PRO A 34 -11.89 -20.15 -7.61
CA PRO A 34 -12.91 -21.06 -7.10
C PRO A 34 -13.04 -21.07 -5.57
N TYR A 35 -11.94 -20.81 -4.85
CA TYR A 35 -11.85 -20.92 -3.39
C TYR A 35 -12.11 -19.60 -2.67
N LEU A 36 -11.68 -18.46 -3.23
CA LEU A 36 -11.84 -17.12 -2.65
C LEU A 36 -12.20 -16.08 -3.70
N ASP A 37 -12.99 -15.07 -3.34
CA ASP A 37 -13.35 -13.89 -4.16
C ASP A 37 -12.25 -12.80 -4.18
N THR A 38 -11.00 -13.21 -3.97
CA THR A 38 -9.81 -12.36 -3.88
C THR A 38 -8.58 -13.17 -4.25
N ALA A 39 -7.48 -12.48 -4.57
CA ALA A 39 -6.17 -13.09 -4.76
C ALA A 39 -5.81 -14.02 -3.59
N ALA A 40 -5.31 -15.20 -3.91
CA ALA A 40 -5.05 -16.25 -2.93
C ALA A 40 -3.83 -17.11 -3.29
N LEU A 41 -3.16 -17.64 -2.28
CA LEU A 41 -2.31 -18.81 -2.42
C LEU A 41 -3.11 -20.03 -1.98
N VAL A 42 -3.26 -21.01 -2.87
CA VAL A 42 -4.00 -22.24 -2.64
C VAL A 42 -3.03 -23.40 -2.63
N PHE A 43 -3.16 -24.31 -1.66
CA PHE A 43 -2.28 -25.46 -1.51
C PHE A 43 -3.02 -26.60 -0.83
N ASP A 44 -2.48 -27.81 -1.00
CA ASP A 44 -3.00 -29.01 -0.36
C ASP A 44 -2.14 -29.36 0.85
N CYS A 45 -2.79 -29.72 1.96
CA CYS A 45 -2.17 -30.10 3.23
C CYS A 45 -2.63 -31.50 3.63
N ALA A 46 -1.70 -32.39 3.96
CA ALA A 46 -2.00 -33.77 4.38
C ALA A 46 -1.13 -34.19 5.56
N LEU A 47 -1.61 -35.17 6.35
CA LEU A 47 -0.77 -35.90 7.29
C LEU A 47 0.00 -36.99 6.54
N THR A 48 1.31 -37.07 6.75
CA THR A 48 2.14 -38.06 6.05
C THR A 48 2.00 -39.47 6.63
N GLY A 49 1.68 -39.57 7.92
CA GLY A 49 1.72 -40.83 8.68
C GLY A 49 3.13 -41.35 8.97
N HIS A 50 4.19 -40.63 8.60
CA HIS A 50 5.59 -41.04 8.85
C HIS A 50 6.00 -40.82 10.31
N LEU A 51 5.50 -39.76 10.94
CA LEU A 51 5.63 -39.48 12.37
C LEU A 51 4.24 -39.42 13.01
N PRO A 52 4.08 -39.96 14.23
CA PRO A 52 2.84 -39.79 14.97
C PRO A 52 2.71 -38.31 15.37
N SER A 53 1.70 -37.63 14.83
CA SER A 53 1.37 -36.26 15.23
C SER A 53 0.95 -36.24 16.71
N ARG A 54 1.24 -35.14 17.41
CA ARG A 54 0.72 -34.92 18.77
C ARG A 54 -0.80 -34.69 18.73
N PRO A 55 -1.54 -34.80 19.84
CA PRO A 55 -2.94 -34.39 19.87
C PRO A 55 -3.11 -32.94 19.39
N LEU A 56 -4.19 -32.67 18.64
CA LEU A 56 -4.47 -31.32 18.11
C LEU A 56 -4.43 -30.22 19.19
N ASN A 57 -4.88 -30.52 20.41
CA ASN A 57 -4.88 -29.59 21.54
C ASN A 57 -3.47 -29.10 21.91
N ASP A 58 -2.43 -29.93 21.75
CA ASP A 58 -1.04 -29.54 22.03
C ASP A 58 -0.60 -28.42 21.06
N TYR A 59 -1.02 -28.51 19.79
CA TYR A 59 -0.75 -27.45 18.80
C TYR A 59 -1.53 -26.17 19.12
N VAL A 60 -2.81 -26.31 19.50
CA VAL A 60 -3.66 -25.17 19.89
C VAL A 60 -3.03 -24.42 21.06
N GLU A 61 -2.55 -25.13 22.09
CA GLU A 61 -1.93 -24.53 23.27
C GLU A 61 -0.70 -23.69 22.89
N ILE A 62 0.26 -24.28 22.16
CA ILE A 62 1.51 -23.62 21.78
C ILE A 62 1.28 -22.44 20.84
N VAL A 63 0.41 -22.60 19.83
CA VAL A 63 0.10 -21.51 18.89
C VAL A 63 -0.61 -20.37 19.62
N SER A 64 -1.50 -20.70 20.56
CA SER A 64 -2.29 -19.72 21.31
C SER A 64 -1.48 -18.94 22.34
N ASP A 65 -0.31 -19.44 22.77
CA ASP A 65 0.60 -18.65 23.62
C ASP A 65 1.05 -17.37 22.91
N ARG A 66 1.19 -17.42 21.58
CA ARG A 66 1.43 -16.22 20.75
C ARG A 66 0.15 -15.52 20.34
N TYR A 67 -0.87 -16.27 19.92
CA TYR A 67 -2.13 -15.75 19.40
C TYR A 67 -3.31 -16.16 20.30
N PRO A 68 -3.52 -15.48 21.45
CA PRO A 68 -4.48 -15.92 22.46
C PRO A 68 -5.91 -16.12 21.96
N HIS A 69 -6.33 -15.38 20.94
CA HIS A 69 -7.68 -15.49 20.35
C HIS A 69 -7.93 -16.80 19.60
N LEU A 70 -6.90 -17.62 19.37
CA LEU A 70 -7.03 -18.96 18.80
C LEU A 70 -7.40 -20.01 19.87
N ARG A 71 -7.19 -19.72 21.17
CA ARG A 71 -7.44 -20.67 22.27
C ARG A 71 -8.90 -21.06 22.40
N ASP A 72 -9.80 -20.09 22.21
CA ASP A 72 -11.24 -20.24 22.47
C ASP A 72 -12.03 -20.73 21.23
N GLN A 73 -11.33 -21.14 20.17
CA GLN A 73 -11.94 -21.63 18.93
C GLN A 73 -11.94 -23.15 18.86
N THR A 74 -12.89 -23.71 18.11
CA THR A 74 -12.99 -25.16 17.87
C THR A 74 -12.41 -25.53 16.52
N TYR A 75 -11.51 -26.51 16.51
CA TYR A 75 -10.82 -26.97 15.31
C TYR A 75 -11.25 -28.39 14.94
N GLU A 76 -11.77 -28.54 13.72
CA GLU A 76 -12.25 -29.84 13.21
C GLU A 76 -11.11 -30.77 12.75
N SER A 77 -9.94 -30.21 12.44
CA SER A 77 -8.77 -30.95 11.95
C SER A 77 -7.48 -30.15 12.14
N TYR A 78 -6.32 -30.80 11.98
CA TYR A 78 -5.04 -30.10 11.92
C TYR A 78 -4.98 -29.09 10.76
N ALA A 79 -5.59 -29.41 9.62
CA ALA A 79 -5.64 -28.50 8.47
C ALA A 79 -6.46 -27.24 8.76
N HIS A 80 -7.51 -27.35 9.59
CA HIS A 80 -8.27 -26.18 10.06
C HIS A 80 -7.37 -25.27 10.92
N LEU A 81 -6.71 -25.83 11.95
CA LEU A 81 -5.77 -25.06 12.77
C LEU A 81 -4.64 -24.46 11.91
N PHE A 82 -4.06 -25.25 11.01
CA PHE A 82 -3.00 -24.82 10.10
C PHE A 82 -3.44 -23.61 9.26
N ALA A 83 -4.61 -23.68 8.62
CA ALA A 83 -5.14 -22.59 7.80
C ALA A 83 -5.33 -21.30 8.62
N GLN A 84 -5.88 -21.40 9.82
CA GLN A 84 -6.03 -20.24 10.71
C GLN A 84 -4.67 -19.69 11.15
N THR A 85 -3.73 -20.53 11.55
CA THR A 85 -2.38 -20.11 11.94
C THR A 85 -1.66 -19.42 10.79
N VAL A 86 -1.73 -19.95 9.57
CA VAL A 86 -1.19 -19.29 8.37
C VAL A 86 -1.86 -17.94 8.12
N SER A 87 -3.17 -17.84 8.28
CA SER A 87 -3.89 -16.58 8.14
C SER A 87 -3.48 -15.54 9.19
N GLU A 88 -3.22 -15.95 10.44
CA GLU A 88 -2.79 -15.05 11.51
C GLU A 88 -1.32 -14.63 11.35
N VAL A 89 -0.41 -15.57 11.16
CA VAL A 89 1.01 -15.28 10.89
C VAL A 89 1.17 -14.46 9.61
N GLY A 90 0.30 -14.66 8.62
CA GLY A 90 0.25 -13.90 7.38
C GLY A 90 -0.06 -12.40 7.56
N LYS A 91 -0.54 -11.98 8.73
CA LYS A 91 -0.69 -10.56 9.09
C LYS A 91 0.63 -9.91 9.52
N LEU A 92 1.66 -10.73 9.74
CA LEU A 92 3.04 -10.40 10.04
C LEU A 92 3.25 -9.54 11.30
N ASP A 93 2.25 -9.39 12.17
CA ASP A 93 2.24 -8.43 13.29
C ASP A 93 2.53 -6.97 12.87
N ILE A 94 2.33 -6.66 11.60
CA ILE A 94 2.48 -5.30 11.04
C ILE A 94 1.14 -4.72 10.60
N GLY A 95 0.03 -5.22 11.13
CA GLY A 95 -1.29 -4.66 10.85
C GLY A 95 -1.77 -4.89 9.42
N LEU A 96 -1.36 -5.98 8.77
CA LEU A 96 -1.96 -6.36 7.50
C LEU A 96 -3.38 -6.91 7.73
N HIS A 97 -4.31 -6.48 6.88
CA HIS A 97 -5.74 -6.82 6.92
C HIS A 97 -6.05 -7.94 5.92
N LEU A 98 -5.35 -9.07 6.07
CA LEU A 98 -5.54 -10.28 5.28
C LEU A 98 -6.30 -11.29 6.14
N ASN A 99 -7.61 -11.35 5.98
CA ASN A 99 -8.50 -12.08 6.89
C ASN A 99 -9.26 -13.21 6.21
N ARG A 100 -9.15 -13.36 4.88
CA ARG A 100 -9.90 -14.35 4.13
C ARG A 100 -9.08 -15.62 3.96
N TRP A 101 -9.69 -16.74 4.30
CA TRP A 101 -9.20 -18.07 4.00
C TRP A 101 -10.37 -19.03 3.84
N SER A 102 -10.14 -20.16 3.21
CA SER A 102 -11.12 -21.24 3.08
C SER A 102 -10.46 -22.60 3.18
N LEU A 103 -11.21 -23.60 3.65
CA LEU A 103 -10.77 -24.98 3.77
C LEU A 103 -11.79 -25.90 3.09
N LYS A 104 -11.31 -26.82 2.25
CA LYS A 104 -12.12 -27.90 1.67
C LYS A 104 -11.45 -29.24 1.91
N THR A 105 -12.13 -30.13 2.63
CA THR A 105 -11.61 -31.44 3.01
C THR A 105 -11.85 -32.47 1.91
N TYR A 106 -10.82 -33.26 1.59
CA TYR A 106 -10.86 -34.44 0.73
C TYR A 106 -10.45 -35.68 1.56
N PRO A 107 -10.67 -36.91 1.05
CA PRO A 107 -10.33 -38.12 1.80
C PRO A 107 -8.86 -38.22 2.25
N GLU A 108 -7.92 -37.73 1.43
CA GLU A 108 -6.48 -37.89 1.66
C GLU A 108 -5.75 -36.59 2.06
N PHE A 109 -6.37 -35.43 1.80
CA PHE A 109 -5.77 -34.12 2.05
C PHE A 109 -6.86 -33.07 2.27
N ALA A 110 -6.48 -31.89 2.75
CA ALA A 110 -7.36 -30.73 2.77
C ALA A 110 -6.76 -29.62 1.90
N ARG A 111 -7.60 -29.01 1.07
CA ARG A 111 -7.24 -27.86 0.24
C ARG A 111 -7.49 -26.57 1.01
N ILE A 112 -6.45 -25.77 1.15
CA ILE A 112 -6.46 -24.51 1.88
C ILE A 112 -6.24 -23.37 0.88
N ALA A 113 -7.04 -22.32 0.98
CA ALA A 113 -6.81 -21.06 0.27
C ALA A 113 -6.59 -19.94 1.28
N ILE A 114 -5.52 -19.16 1.12
CA ILE A 114 -5.16 -18.04 1.99
C ILE A 114 -5.09 -16.77 1.15
N GLN A 115 -5.80 -15.73 1.56
CA GLN A 115 -5.72 -14.42 0.91
C GLN A 115 -4.27 -13.92 0.86
N THR A 116 -3.85 -13.45 -0.32
CA THR A 116 -2.48 -12.97 -0.52
C THR A 116 -2.47 -11.60 -1.18
N LEU A 117 -1.52 -10.76 -0.76
CA LEU A 117 -1.15 -9.53 -1.45
C LEU A 117 0.19 -9.70 -2.18
N HIS A 118 1.12 -10.44 -1.58
CA HIS A 118 2.42 -10.76 -2.15
C HIS A 118 2.69 -12.25 -2.03
N ALA A 119 2.54 -12.97 -3.15
CA ALA A 119 2.62 -14.44 -3.19
C ALA A 119 3.91 -15.00 -2.58
N ARG A 120 5.05 -14.34 -2.81
CA ARG A 120 6.34 -14.76 -2.25
C ARG A 120 6.32 -14.71 -0.72
N THR A 121 5.84 -13.62 -0.11
CA THR A 121 5.73 -13.52 1.35
C THR A 121 4.75 -14.54 1.91
N THR A 122 3.57 -14.69 1.32
CA THR A 122 2.58 -15.70 1.79
C THR A 122 3.13 -17.12 1.69
N ARG A 123 3.92 -17.44 0.65
CA ARG A 123 4.58 -18.74 0.54
C ARG A 123 5.59 -18.96 1.67
N LEU A 124 6.39 -17.94 2.02
CA LEU A 124 7.31 -18.02 3.15
C LEU A 124 6.57 -18.18 4.48
N VAL A 125 5.42 -17.50 4.66
CA VAL A 125 4.55 -17.67 5.83
C VAL A 125 4.07 -19.12 5.94
N ILE A 126 3.61 -19.73 4.85
CA ILE A 126 3.15 -21.13 4.85
C ILE A 126 4.27 -22.07 5.28
N TYR A 127 5.49 -21.88 4.77
CA TYR A 127 6.63 -22.69 5.18
C TYR A 127 7.05 -22.45 6.63
N CYS A 128 7.02 -21.21 7.10
CA CYS A 128 7.29 -20.89 8.51
C CYS A 128 6.30 -21.58 9.46
N VAL A 129 5.00 -21.56 9.14
CA VAL A 129 3.98 -22.25 9.95
C VAL A 129 4.12 -23.77 9.87
N TRP A 130 4.50 -24.28 8.70
CA TRP A 130 4.84 -25.70 8.54
C TRP A 130 6.01 -26.12 9.42
N ASP A 131 7.14 -25.43 9.34
CA ASP A 131 8.30 -25.71 10.20
C ASP A 131 7.95 -25.55 11.69
N TRP A 132 7.08 -24.61 12.05
CA TRP A 132 6.59 -24.45 13.41
C TRP A 132 5.75 -25.65 13.88
N PHE A 133 4.85 -26.17 13.03
CA PHE A 133 4.08 -27.38 13.35
C PHE A 133 4.96 -28.62 13.42
N GLU A 134 5.98 -28.74 12.57
CA GLU A 134 6.98 -29.81 12.67
C GLU A 134 7.77 -29.72 13.98
N ALA A 135 8.20 -28.52 14.38
CA ALA A 135 8.88 -28.30 15.66
C ALA A 135 8.00 -28.69 16.86
N ILE A 136 6.70 -28.35 16.84
CA ILE A 136 5.73 -28.79 17.86
C ILE A 136 5.66 -30.32 17.92
N THR A 137 5.60 -30.98 16.76
CA THR A 137 5.54 -32.43 16.65
C THR A 137 6.78 -33.09 17.24
N GLN A 138 7.96 -32.53 16.96
CA GLN A 138 9.26 -33.03 17.37
C GLN A 138 9.69 -32.55 18.76
N GLN A 139 8.89 -31.71 19.42
CA GLN A 139 9.19 -31.07 20.71
C GLN A 139 10.50 -30.26 20.69
N GLN A 140 10.71 -29.52 19.61
CA GLN A 140 11.88 -28.66 19.42
C GLN A 140 11.51 -27.19 19.61
N ASP A 141 12.48 -26.39 20.05
CA ASP A 141 12.33 -24.94 20.07
C ASP A 141 12.26 -24.40 18.64
N PHE A 142 11.32 -23.47 18.41
CA PHE A 142 11.17 -22.78 17.14
C PHE A 142 11.52 -21.30 17.29
N PRO A 143 12.52 -20.76 16.56
CA PRO A 143 12.96 -19.37 16.68
C PRO A 143 11.97 -18.40 16.00
N PHE A 144 10.74 -18.34 16.50
CA PHE A 144 9.61 -17.66 15.86
C PHE A 144 9.88 -16.17 15.57
N GLU A 145 10.46 -15.44 16.52
CA GLU A 145 10.71 -14.00 16.36
C GLU A 145 11.71 -13.71 15.24
N ALA A 146 12.74 -14.54 15.09
CA ALA A 146 13.72 -14.41 14.00
C ALA A 146 13.06 -14.67 12.64
N GLN A 147 12.28 -15.76 12.54
CA GLN A 147 11.52 -16.10 11.34
C GLN A 147 10.51 -15.01 10.98
N LEU A 148 9.75 -14.50 11.95
CA LEU A 148 8.81 -13.41 11.72
C LEU A 148 9.49 -12.15 11.20
N LYS A 149 10.68 -11.80 11.71
CA LYS A 149 11.46 -10.67 11.22
C LYS A 149 11.84 -10.84 9.74
N GLU A 150 12.28 -12.02 9.33
CA GLU A 150 12.56 -12.31 7.92
C GLU A 150 11.31 -12.18 7.03
N LEU A 151 10.15 -12.64 7.52
CA LEU A 151 8.88 -12.49 6.81
C LEU A 151 8.47 -11.00 6.65
N GLN A 152 8.64 -10.21 7.72
CA GLN A 152 8.40 -8.76 7.72
C GLN A 152 9.34 -8.04 6.74
N ASP A 153 10.62 -8.40 6.71
CA ASP A 153 11.60 -7.83 5.79
C ASP A 153 11.27 -8.18 4.34
N SER A 154 10.88 -9.43 4.07
CA SER A 154 10.43 -9.87 2.75
C SER A 154 9.21 -9.07 2.26
N PHE A 155 8.26 -8.77 3.14
CA PHE A 155 7.10 -7.94 2.79
C PHE A 155 7.48 -6.47 2.59
N THR A 156 8.28 -5.91 3.49
CA THR A 156 8.68 -4.50 3.48
C THR A 156 9.49 -4.15 2.23
N GLN A 157 10.31 -5.08 1.74
CA GLN A 157 11.07 -4.95 0.49
C GLN A 157 10.22 -5.18 -0.78
N SER A 158 8.98 -5.64 -0.64
CA SER A 158 8.08 -5.79 -1.77
C SER A 158 7.49 -4.45 -2.21
N VAL A 159 6.92 -4.44 -3.42
CA VAL A 159 6.22 -3.28 -3.99
C VAL A 159 4.98 -2.85 -3.18
N TYR A 160 4.53 -3.68 -2.25
CA TYR A 160 3.38 -3.46 -1.37
C TYR A 160 3.79 -3.01 0.05
N GLY A 161 5.08 -3.12 0.39
CA GLY A 161 5.59 -3.01 1.75
C GLY A 161 5.69 -1.58 2.30
N GLY A 162 5.69 -0.58 1.42
CA GLY A 162 5.77 0.82 1.83
C GLY A 162 4.55 1.25 2.63
N PRO A 163 4.69 1.94 3.78
CA PRO A 163 3.58 2.24 4.69
C PRO A 163 2.49 3.09 4.03
N THR A 164 2.88 4.09 3.24
CA THR A 164 1.95 4.91 2.43
C THR A 164 1.23 4.07 1.38
N VAL A 165 1.94 3.19 0.69
CA VAL A 165 1.38 2.33 -0.36
C VAL A 165 0.37 1.37 0.23
N TYR A 166 0.74 0.66 1.32
CA TYR A 166 -0.16 -0.27 1.99
C TYR A 166 -1.41 0.42 2.54
N ALA A 167 -1.26 1.63 3.12
CA ALA A 167 -2.40 2.41 3.59
C ALA A 167 -3.40 2.75 2.47
N LEU A 168 -2.91 3.16 1.29
CA LEU A 168 -3.75 3.41 0.13
C LEU A 168 -4.43 2.14 -0.38
N LEU A 169 -3.71 1.02 -0.46
CA LEU A 169 -4.27 -0.27 -0.88
C LEU A 169 -5.36 -0.77 0.07
N ARG A 170 -5.14 -0.64 1.39
CA ARG A 170 -6.14 -0.99 2.40
C ARG A 170 -7.40 -0.15 2.24
N THR A 171 -7.26 1.16 2.07
CA THR A 171 -8.42 2.04 1.88
C THR A 171 -9.11 1.78 0.54
N ALA A 172 -8.37 1.48 -0.52
CA ALA A 172 -8.93 1.07 -1.80
C ALA A 172 -9.73 -0.24 -1.69
N TYR A 173 -9.19 -1.24 -1.00
CA TYR A 173 -9.87 -2.51 -0.73
C TYR A 173 -11.17 -2.29 0.05
N ASN A 174 -11.15 -1.48 1.12
CA ASN A 174 -12.36 -1.15 1.89
C ASN A 174 -13.41 -0.41 1.06
N LYS A 175 -12.97 0.40 0.10
CA LYS A 175 -13.84 1.12 -0.86
C LYS A 175 -14.20 0.28 -2.09
N ASN A 176 -13.82 -1.00 -2.16
CA ASN A 176 -14.02 -1.87 -3.33
C ASN A 176 -13.47 -1.29 -4.66
N ILE A 177 -12.46 -0.42 -4.58
CA ILE A 177 -11.73 0.12 -5.72
C ILE A 177 -10.78 -0.98 -6.21
N PRO A 178 -10.85 -1.40 -7.49
CA PRO A 178 -9.90 -2.36 -8.03
C PRO A 178 -8.47 -1.84 -7.96
N THR A 179 -7.53 -2.68 -7.55
CA THR A 179 -6.11 -2.29 -7.47
C THR A 179 -5.21 -3.43 -7.87
N PHE A 180 -4.18 -3.13 -8.65
CA PHE A 180 -3.14 -4.08 -9.01
C PHE A 180 -1.83 -3.37 -9.39
N TYR A 181 -0.71 -4.05 -9.23
CA TYR A 181 0.60 -3.51 -9.56
C TYR A 181 0.95 -3.74 -11.04
N LEU A 182 1.55 -2.72 -11.65
CA LEU A 182 2.06 -2.77 -13.02
C LEU A 182 3.57 -2.98 -12.99
N TRP A 183 4.01 -4.23 -13.15
CA TRP A 183 5.42 -4.60 -13.03
C TRP A 183 6.33 -3.87 -14.01
N ASP A 184 5.88 -3.71 -15.26
CA ASP A 184 6.66 -3.03 -16.31
C ASP A 184 6.81 -1.52 -16.08
N GLU A 185 5.86 -0.92 -15.34
CA GLU A 185 5.78 0.53 -15.12
C GLU A 185 6.27 0.93 -13.73
N GLY A 186 6.42 -0.01 -12.80
CA GLY A 186 6.88 0.27 -11.44
C GLY A 186 5.87 1.01 -10.56
N LEU A 187 4.56 0.89 -10.83
CA LEU A 187 3.51 1.68 -10.17
C LEU A 187 2.23 0.90 -9.89
N MET A 188 1.39 1.45 -9.00
CA MET A 188 0.07 0.91 -8.70
C MET A 188 -0.99 1.51 -9.63
N GLN A 189 -1.91 0.67 -10.10
CA GLN A 189 -3.13 1.12 -10.76
C GLN A 189 -4.32 0.99 -9.80
N TYR A 190 -5.15 2.02 -9.77
CA TYR A 190 -6.43 2.10 -9.08
C TYR A 190 -7.54 2.29 -10.12
N GLY A 191 -8.56 1.42 -10.09
CA GLY A 191 -9.63 1.40 -11.07
C GLY A 191 -9.26 0.79 -12.42
N TYR A 192 -10.24 0.76 -13.33
CA TYR A 192 -10.15 0.08 -14.61
C TYR A 192 -10.36 1.01 -15.81
N GLY A 193 -9.66 0.69 -16.91
CA GLY A 193 -9.88 1.29 -18.21
C GLY A 193 -9.73 2.81 -18.20
N LYS A 194 -10.66 3.51 -18.85
CA LYS A 194 -10.68 4.98 -18.88
C LYS A 194 -10.84 5.66 -17.52
N LYS A 195 -11.28 4.91 -16.49
CA LYS A 195 -11.46 5.41 -15.13
C LYS A 195 -10.25 5.13 -14.23
N GLN A 196 -9.16 4.63 -14.78
CA GLN A 196 -7.98 4.32 -13.99
C GLN A 196 -7.22 5.57 -13.54
N ILE A 197 -6.61 5.46 -12.36
CA ILE A 197 -5.56 6.35 -11.86
C ILE A 197 -4.35 5.48 -11.55
N ARG A 198 -3.16 5.97 -11.86
CA ARG A 198 -1.89 5.25 -11.73
C ARG A 198 -0.93 6.09 -10.91
N GLY A 199 -0.20 5.49 -9.98
CA GLY A 199 0.67 6.25 -9.10
C GLY A 199 1.60 5.42 -8.22
N VAL A 200 2.55 6.12 -7.61
CA VAL A 200 3.49 5.59 -6.63
C VAL A 200 3.35 6.42 -5.36
N ALA A 201 3.02 5.75 -4.24
CA ALA A 201 2.72 6.42 -2.98
C ALA A 201 1.68 7.54 -3.16
N THR A 202 2.04 8.80 -2.94
CA THR A 202 1.15 9.98 -3.03
C THR A 202 1.27 10.76 -4.34
N THR A 203 2.02 10.25 -5.32
CA THR A 203 2.19 10.87 -6.64
C THR A 203 1.43 10.07 -7.69
N PHE A 204 0.64 10.76 -8.52
CA PHE A 204 -0.27 10.16 -9.49
C PHE A 204 -0.03 10.67 -10.91
N ASN A 205 -0.51 9.94 -11.91
CA ASN A 205 -0.33 10.24 -13.33
C ASN A 205 -1.00 11.54 -13.81
N CYS A 206 -1.83 12.16 -12.97
CA CYS A 206 -2.46 13.45 -13.22
C CYS A 206 -1.71 14.63 -12.58
N ASP A 207 -0.68 14.35 -11.77
CA ASP A 207 0.15 15.37 -11.14
C ASP A 207 1.12 15.97 -12.17
N SER A 208 1.39 17.27 -12.05
CA SER A 208 2.37 17.96 -12.89
C SER A 208 3.78 17.54 -12.49
N HIS A 209 4.49 16.87 -13.41
CA HIS A 209 5.92 16.56 -13.23
C HIS A 209 6.75 17.84 -13.07
N LEU A 210 6.39 18.92 -13.78
CA LEU A 210 7.08 20.21 -13.66
C LEU A 210 6.93 20.79 -12.25
N ASP A 211 5.74 20.68 -11.67
CA ASP A 211 5.47 21.20 -10.32
C ASP A 211 6.15 20.32 -9.26
N SER A 212 6.12 19.00 -9.45
CA SER A 212 6.83 18.07 -8.57
C SER A 212 8.33 18.36 -8.56
N ASP A 213 8.97 18.44 -9.74
CA ASP A 213 10.39 18.79 -9.86
C ASP A 213 10.68 20.18 -9.26
N PHE A 214 9.78 21.14 -9.49
CA PHE A 214 9.95 22.48 -8.96
C PHE A 214 10.02 22.50 -7.43
N THR A 215 9.24 21.67 -6.73
CA THR A 215 9.32 21.58 -5.26
C THR A 215 10.66 21.03 -4.75
N THR A 216 11.40 20.27 -5.57
CA THR A 216 12.72 19.75 -5.19
C THR A 216 13.81 20.83 -5.21
N ARG A 217 13.64 21.90 -6.00
CA ARG A 217 14.52 23.08 -6.05
C ARG A 217 14.14 24.06 -4.95
N LYS A 218 14.61 23.78 -3.74
CA LYS A 218 14.13 24.42 -2.50
C LYS A 218 14.26 25.94 -2.51
N ASP A 219 15.35 26.46 -3.03
CA ASP A 219 15.67 27.88 -3.15
C ASP A 219 14.78 28.60 -4.18
N ASP A 220 14.61 28.01 -5.36
CA ASP A 220 13.72 28.53 -6.40
C ASP A 220 12.26 28.55 -5.91
N CYS A 221 11.80 27.43 -5.32
CA CYS A 221 10.45 27.30 -4.79
C CYS A 221 10.20 28.30 -3.66
N LYS A 222 11.17 28.48 -2.76
CA LYS A 222 11.08 29.47 -1.68
C LYS A 222 11.05 30.91 -2.22
N THR A 223 11.84 31.22 -3.24
CA THR A 223 11.83 32.53 -3.91
C THR A 223 10.50 32.81 -4.57
N PHE A 224 9.90 31.81 -5.20
CA PHE A 224 8.55 31.86 -5.75
C PHE A 224 7.50 32.15 -4.67
N LEU A 225 7.52 31.40 -3.56
CA LEU A 225 6.61 31.64 -2.43
C LEU A 225 6.75 33.06 -1.87
N ASN A 226 7.99 33.55 -1.72
CA ASN A 226 8.25 34.93 -1.28
C ASN A 226 7.70 35.97 -2.26
N THR A 227 7.85 35.74 -3.56
CA THR A 227 7.36 36.63 -4.63
C THR A 227 5.84 36.74 -4.62
N LEU A 228 5.15 35.65 -4.27
CA LEU A 228 3.70 35.63 -4.07
C LEU A 228 3.24 36.26 -2.75
N GLY A 229 4.17 36.62 -1.86
CA GLY A 229 3.88 37.25 -0.58
C GLY A 229 3.64 36.26 0.56
N PHE A 230 3.95 34.98 0.39
CA PHE A 230 3.86 33.99 1.46
C PHE A 230 5.00 34.14 2.48
N PRO A 231 4.75 33.84 3.77
CA PRO A 231 5.73 34.02 4.84
C PRO A 231 6.82 32.95 4.75
N VAL A 232 7.96 33.28 4.15
CA VAL A 232 9.18 32.45 4.18
C VAL A 232 10.29 33.15 4.98
N PRO A 233 11.22 32.40 5.59
CA PRO A 233 12.39 32.99 6.23
C PRO A 233 13.19 33.86 5.24
N LYS A 234 13.48 35.11 5.58
CA LYS A 234 14.32 35.98 4.72
C LYS A 234 15.74 35.44 4.71
N GLY A 235 16.33 35.27 3.53
CA GLY A 235 17.62 34.62 3.36
C GLY A 235 18.22 34.86 1.99
N ASP A 236 19.47 34.45 1.83
CA ASP A 236 20.19 34.44 0.55
C ASP A 236 21.21 33.29 0.53
N ILE A 237 21.75 32.97 -0.65
CA ILE A 237 22.77 31.94 -0.85
C ILE A 237 24.16 32.57 -0.68
N ALA A 238 25.03 31.88 0.05
CA ALA A 238 26.43 32.19 0.23
C ALA A 238 27.31 31.08 -0.34
N PHE A 239 28.32 31.46 -1.12
CA PHE A 239 29.37 30.57 -1.63
C PHE A 239 30.63 30.64 -0.78
N THR A 240 30.80 31.73 -0.02
CA THR A 240 31.93 31.93 0.87
C THR A 240 31.48 32.35 2.27
N LEU A 241 32.33 32.11 3.27
CA LEU A 241 32.07 32.55 4.64
C LEU A 241 31.90 34.08 4.76
N GLU A 242 32.61 34.86 3.94
CA GLU A 242 32.50 36.33 3.96
C GLU A 242 31.15 36.81 3.41
N GLU A 243 30.65 36.16 2.34
CA GLU A 243 29.27 36.38 1.87
C GLU A 243 28.26 35.99 2.94
N ALA A 244 28.44 34.84 3.60
CA ALA A 244 27.56 34.39 4.68
C ALA A 244 27.52 35.41 5.83
N LYS A 245 28.67 35.94 6.26
CA LYS A 245 28.76 37.02 7.26
C LYS A 245 28.08 38.31 6.79
N GLY A 246 28.16 38.63 5.50
CA GLY A 246 27.47 39.77 4.90
C GLY A 246 25.95 39.62 4.97
N ILE A 247 25.45 38.46 4.53
CA ILE A 247 24.03 38.11 4.54
C ILE A 247 23.49 38.07 5.97
N ALA A 248 24.17 37.41 6.90
CA ALA A 248 23.75 37.33 8.29
C ALA A 248 23.69 38.70 8.98
N ARG A 249 24.63 39.61 8.69
CA ARG A 249 24.58 41.00 9.18
C ARG A 249 23.41 41.79 8.61
N LYS A 250 23.07 41.57 7.34
CA LYS A 250 21.95 42.25 6.66
C LYS A 250 20.59 41.77 7.20
N ILE A 251 20.45 40.47 7.46
CA ILE A 251 19.22 39.85 7.95
C ILE A 251 19.06 40.03 9.47
N GLY A 252 20.17 40.02 10.21
CA GLY A 252 20.24 40.09 11.66
C GLY A 252 20.17 38.70 12.33
N TYR A 253 21.07 38.47 13.28
CA TYR A 253 21.15 37.24 14.07
C TYR A 253 19.94 37.03 15.02
N PRO A 254 19.64 35.78 15.43
CA PRO A 254 20.27 34.54 14.97
C PRO A 254 19.83 34.15 13.55
N VAL A 255 20.67 33.37 12.87
CA VAL A 255 20.42 32.84 11.50
C VAL A 255 20.41 31.31 11.49
N ALA A 256 19.75 30.72 10.51
CA ALA A 256 19.88 29.31 10.19
C ALA A 256 20.84 29.15 9.00
N VAL A 257 21.70 28.15 9.08
CA VAL A 257 22.71 27.80 8.07
C VAL A 257 22.39 26.40 7.56
N LYS A 258 22.19 26.25 6.25
CA LYS A 258 21.86 24.95 5.65
C LYS A 258 22.46 24.81 4.25
N PRO A 259 22.93 23.62 3.84
CA PRO A 259 23.33 23.40 2.45
C PRO A 259 22.11 23.52 1.52
N VAL A 260 22.32 24.03 0.30
CA VAL A 260 21.28 24.01 -0.75
C VAL A 260 20.97 22.56 -1.14
N ALA A 261 22.02 21.80 -1.40
CA ALA A 261 21.93 20.39 -1.75
C ALA A 261 22.16 19.52 -0.52
N GLY A 262 21.12 18.81 -0.09
CA GLY A 262 21.17 17.98 1.10
C GLY A 262 19.81 17.40 1.48
N HIS A 263 19.83 16.22 2.10
CA HIS A 263 18.64 15.52 2.56
C HIS A 263 18.69 15.27 4.07
N LYS A 264 17.51 15.10 4.69
CA LYS A 264 17.35 14.63 6.09
C LYS A 264 17.95 15.54 7.18
N GLY A 265 18.21 16.81 6.86
CA GLY A 265 18.69 17.80 7.83
C GLY A 265 20.19 17.71 8.15
N ILE A 266 20.96 16.97 7.36
CA ILE A 266 22.43 16.91 7.49
C ILE A 266 23.01 18.27 7.11
N GLY A 267 23.95 18.79 7.90
CA GLY A 267 24.57 20.11 7.68
C GLY A 267 23.68 21.31 8.01
N VAL A 268 22.51 21.08 8.61
CA VAL A 268 21.59 22.16 9.02
C VAL A 268 21.85 22.56 10.47
N THR A 269 22.25 23.82 10.66
CA THR A 269 22.45 24.42 11.98
C THR A 269 21.52 25.61 12.16
N ALA A 270 20.51 25.46 13.01
CA ALA A 270 19.58 26.54 13.38
C ALA A 270 20.13 27.41 14.52
N ASP A 271 19.55 28.60 14.72
CA ASP A 271 19.85 29.53 15.82
C ASP A 271 21.33 29.89 16.00
N VAL A 272 22.03 30.10 14.88
CA VAL A 272 23.46 30.40 14.81
C VAL A 272 23.73 31.88 15.11
N ASN A 273 24.68 32.12 16.00
CA ASN A 273 25.16 33.46 16.40
C ASN A 273 26.35 33.91 15.53
N ALA A 274 26.82 35.14 15.73
CA ALA A 274 27.96 35.67 14.96
C ALA A 274 29.25 34.87 15.17
N GLU A 275 29.47 34.41 16.40
CA GLU A 275 30.63 33.63 16.81
C GLU A 275 30.59 32.19 16.26
N GLU A 276 29.40 31.66 16.05
CA GLU A 276 29.14 30.27 15.64
C GLU A 276 29.07 30.13 14.11
N LEU A 277 28.86 31.23 13.37
CA LEU A 277 28.61 31.22 11.93
C LEU A 277 29.70 30.52 11.13
N SER A 278 30.98 30.69 11.50
CA SER A 278 32.09 30.01 10.81
C SER A 278 31.96 28.50 10.91
N PHE A 279 31.75 27.98 12.12
CA PHE A 279 31.64 26.54 12.35
C PHE A 279 30.41 25.97 11.66
N ALA A 280 29.27 26.65 11.75
CA ALA A 280 28.04 26.24 11.08
C ALA A 280 28.19 26.21 9.55
N PHE A 281 28.86 27.21 8.97
CA PHE A 281 29.14 27.26 7.54
C PHE A 281 30.07 26.12 7.09
N ASP A 282 31.16 25.88 7.81
CA ASP A 282 32.10 24.79 7.49
C ASP A 282 31.43 23.42 7.60
N SER A 283 30.57 23.22 8.61
CA SER A 283 29.76 22.01 8.76
C SER A 283 28.78 21.80 7.61
N ALA A 284 28.09 22.86 7.17
CA ALA A 284 27.21 22.81 6.02
C ALA A 284 27.98 22.44 4.74
N ILE A 285 29.13 23.08 4.49
CA ILE A 285 29.98 22.79 3.33
C ILE A 285 30.49 21.34 3.34
N ALA A 286 30.89 20.82 4.50
CA ALA A 286 31.38 19.45 4.64
C ALA A 286 30.29 18.40 4.38
N SER A 287 29.01 18.77 4.51
CA SER A 287 27.88 17.88 4.22
C SER A 287 27.50 17.81 2.74
N ILE A 288 27.97 18.75 1.92
CA ILE A 288 27.69 18.80 0.48
C ILE A 288 28.60 17.78 -0.23
N PRO A 289 28.05 16.90 -1.11
CA PRO A 289 28.85 15.97 -1.90
C PRO A 289 29.95 16.66 -2.71
N GLU A 290 31.12 16.03 -2.85
CA GLU A 290 32.27 16.62 -3.56
C GLU A 290 31.99 16.97 -5.02
N ASN A 291 31.01 16.31 -5.65
CA ASN A 291 30.60 16.50 -7.03
C ASN A 291 29.53 17.59 -7.23
N GLU A 292 29.14 18.30 -6.17
CA GLU A 292 28.10 19.33 -6.20
C GLU A 292 28.65 20.72 -5.89
N THR A 293 27.92 21.76 -6.33
CA THR A 293 28.29 23.14 -6.03
C THR A 293 28.12 23.41 -4.54
N LYS A 294 29.15 24.00 -3.93
CA LYS A 294 29.17 24.35 -2.50
C LYS A 294 28.35 25.61 -2.23
N GLU A 295 27.05 25.43 -2.13
CA GLU A 295 26.08 26.51 -1.89
C GLU A 295 25.42 26.35 -0.52
N VAL A 296 25.42 27.42 0.28
CA VAL A 296 24.87 27.43 1.63
C VAL A 296 23.86 28.54 1.79
N ILE A 297 22.65 28.20 2.20
CA ILE A 297 21.59 29.17 2.50
C ILE A 297 21.81 29.74 3.90
N ILE A 298 21.82 31.07 3.99
CA ILE A 298 21.83 31.82 5.23
C ILE A 298 20.51 32.55 5.35
N GLU A 299 19.68 32.17 6.32
CA GLU A 299 18.34 32.73 6.48
C GLU A 299 18.03 33.10 7.93
N LYS A 300 17.02 33.94 8.13
CA LYS A 300 16.56 34.30 9.47
C LYS A 300 16.12 33.04 10.22
N SER A 301 16.71 32.77 11.38
CA SER A 301 16.22 31.69 12.22
C SER A 301 14.88 32.11 12.82
N ILE A 302 13.86 31.27 12.65
CA ILE A 302 12.56 31.43 13.29
C ILE A 302 12.51 30.41 14.41
N SER A 303 12.40 30.89 15.65
CA SER A 303 12.26 30.00 16.79
C SER A 303 10.84 29.45 16.83
N GLY A 304 10.71 28.13 16.94
CA GLY A 304 9.41 27.50 17.01
C GLY A 304 9.46 26.00 16.91
N VAL A 305 8.29 25.43 16.72
CA VAL A 305 8.04 24.01 16.56
C VAL A 305 7.87 23.71 15.07
N ASP A 306 8.37 22.55 14.64
CA ASP A 306 8.22 22.04 13.28
C ASP A 306 6.84 21.40 13.10
N PHE A 307 6.09 21.88 12.11
CA PHE A 307 4.83 21.29 11.69
C PHE A 307 4.87 20.91 10.21
N ARG A 308 4.20 19.82 9.86
CA ARG A 308 3.78 19.53 8.49
C ARG A 308 2.28 19.73 8.36
N LEU A 309 1.88 20.67 7.51
CA LEU A 309 0.51 20.82 7.03
C LEU A 309 0.35 19.97 5.77
N LEU A 310 -0.77 19.29 5.62
CA LEU A 310 -1.05 18.44 4.48
C LEU A 310 -2.29 18.92 3.76
N CYS A 311 -2.15 19.16 2.46
CA CYS A 311 -3.27 19.44 1.57
C CYS A 311 -3.48 18.27 0.60
N VAL A 312 -4.76 17.92 0.37
CA VAL A 312 -5.17 16.95 -0.65
C VAL A 312 -6.16 17.65 -1.57
N ASN A 313 -5.90 17.62 -2.88
CA ASN A 313 -6.72 18.26 -3.90
C ASN A 313 -7.02 19.73 -3.58
N GLY A 314 -5.98 20.49 -3.22
CA GLY A 314 -6.08 21.92 -2.86
C GLY A 314 -6.73 22.23 -1.52
N ARG A 315 -7.11 21.22 -0.73
CA ARG A 315 -7.79 21.40 0.58
C ARG A 315 -6.91 20.92 1.72
N PHE A 316 -6.89 21.67 2.82
CA PHE A 316 -6.21 21.26 4.03
C PHE A 316 -6.93 20.04 4.63
N VAL A 317 -6.16 19.02 5.01
CA VAL A 317 -6.69 17.76 5.55
C VAL A 317 -6.13 17.46 6.94
N ALA A 318 -4.84 17.65 7.15
CA ALA A 318 -4.17 17.26 8.39
C ALA A 318 -3.00 18.18 8.73
N ALA A 319 -2.64 18.23 10.01
CA ALA A 319 -1.40 18.81 10.47
C ALA A 319 -0.74 17.92 11.52
N THR A 320 0.59 17.85 11.49
CA THR A 320 1.37 17.09 12.46
C THR A 320 2.52 17.93 12.96
N GLU A 321 2.62 18.10 14.27
CA GLU A 321 3.84 18.54 14.94
C GLU A 321 4.88 17.42 14.87
N ARG A 322 6.09 17.75 14.46
CA ARG A 322 7.22 16.82 14.44
C ARG A 322 8.20 17.22 15.53
N ARG A 323 8.46 16.31 16.46
CA ARG A 323 9.48 16.50 17.49
C ARG A 323 10.72 15.66 17.18
N PRO A 324 11.94 16.19 17.43
CA PRO A 324 13.16 15.40 17.34
C PRO A 324 13.12 14.20 18.29
N ALA A 325 13.90 13.17 17.98
CA ALA A 325 14.07 12.04 18.88
C ALA A 325 14.60 12.51 20.23
N SER A 326 14.08 11.96 21.32
CA SER A 326 14.48 12.31 22.69
C SER A 326 14.42 11.10 23.60
N VAL A 327 15.16 11.17 24.72
CA VAL A 327 15.07 10.24 25.84
C VAL A 327 14.82 10.99 27.14
N VAL A 328 14.18 10.33 28.10
CA VAL A 328 13.95 10.87 29.45
C VAL A 328 14.86 10.15 30.42
N GLY A 329 15.68 10.90 31.15
CA GLY A 329 16.59 10.35 32.15
C GLY A 329 15.84 9.68 33.29
N ASN A 330 16.39 8.59 33.80
CA ASN A 330 15.92 7.89 34.99
C ASN A 330 16.93 8.00 36.17
N GLY A 331 17.99 8.80 36.00
CA GLY A 331 19.07 8.99 36.97
C GLY A 331 20.05 7.82 37.12
N LYS A 332 19.93 6.76 36.32
CA LYS A 332 20.73 5.53 36.45
C LYS A 332 21.30 5.02 35.14
N SER A 333 20.49 5.00 34.09
CA SER A 333 20.84 4.45 32.78
C SER A 333 21.56 5.46 31.91
N THR A 334 22.45 4.96 31.06
CA THR A 334 23.11 5.78 30.04
C THR A 334 22.13 6.15 28.92
N ILE A 335 22.46 7.17 28.11
CA ILE A 335 21.67 7.50 26.92
C ILE A 335 21.54 6.28 25.99
N ALA A 336 22.60 5.50 25.80
CA ALA A 336 22.55 4.29 24.98
C ALA A 336 21.52 3.27 25.48
N GLU A 337 21.51 2.99 26.78
CA GLU A 337 20.56 2.06 27.41
C GLU A 337 19.12 2.59 27.34
N LEU A 338 18.93 3.90 27.51
CA LEU A 338 17.61 4.53 27.36
C LEU A 338 17.09 4.41 25.92
N ILE A 339 17.96 4.61 24.92
CA ILE A 339 17.63 4.43 23.50
C ILE A 339 17.24 2.98 23.22
N GLU A 340 18.00 2.01 23.75
CA GLU A 340 17.71 0.60 23.57
C GLU A 340 16.35 0.22 24.16
N SER A 341 16.08 0.65 25.40
CA SER A 341 14.79 0.45 26.07
C SER A 341 13.62 1.07 25.29
N GLU A 342 13.76 2.32 24.84
CA GLU A 342 12.76 2.98 23.99
C GLU A 342 12.51 2.20 22.70
N ASN A 343 13.58 1.76 22.04
CA ASN A 343 13.48 0.98 20.81
C ASN A 343 12.79 -0.37 21.04
N GLN A 344 12.84 -0.98 22.23
CA GLN A 344 12.14 -2.23 22.53
C GLN A 344 10.61 -2.07 22.70
N THR A 345 10.11 -0.84 22.80
CA THR A 345 8.66 -0.59 22.93
C THR A 345 7.89 -1.04 21.69
N ARG A 346 6.63 -1.43 21.88
CA ARG A 346 5.72 -1.81 20.78
C ARG A 346 5.57 -0.69 19.73
N ALA A 347 5.58 0.56 20.18
CA ALA A 347 5.43 1.73 19.32
C ALA A 347 6.60 1.92 18.35
N ARG A 348 7.81 1.42 18.68
CA ARG A 348 9.04 1.51 17.88
C ARG A 348 9.49 0.17 17.28
N LYS A 349 8.61 -0.82 17.18
CA LYS A 349 8.94 -2.07 16.45
C LYS A 349 9.31 -1.73 15.00
N ASP A 350 10.18 -2.54 14.40
CA ASP A 350 10.64 -2.33 13.03
C ASP A 350 9.61 -2.84 12.03
N THR A 351 8.46 -2.15 11.99
CA THR A 351 7.31 -2.51 11.17
C THR A 351 6.79 -1.30 10.41
N PRO A 352 6.27 -1.45 9.18
CA PRO A 352 5.70 -0.34 8.43
C PRO A 352 4.52 0.35 9.14
N THR A 353 3.86 -0.31 10.09
CA THR A 353 2.70 0.24 10.79
C THR A 353 3.00 0.78 12.19
N SER A 354 4.26 0.72 12.63
CA SER A 354 4.66 1.32 13.90
C SER A 354 4.53 2.85 13.85
N PRO A 355 3.87 3.48 14.84
CA PRO A 355 3.70 4.95 14.87
C PRO A 355 5.04 5.68 14.99
N LEU A 356 6.08 5.00 15.48
CA LEU A 356 7.41 5.55 15.66
C LEU A 356 8.47 4.71 14.97
N GLY A 357 9.41 5.39 14.32
CA GLY A 357 10.65 4.76 13.88
C GLY A 357 11.57 4.45 15.06
N LYS A 358 12.51 3.54 14.85
CA LYS A 358 13.64 3.34 15.76
C LYS A 358 14.45 4.63 15.89
N ILE A 359 14.87 4.94 17.11
CA ILE A 359 15.91 5.93 17.37
C ILE A 359 17.23 5.34 16.85
N LYS A 360 17.80 5.98 15.83
CA LYS A 360 19.05 5.55 15.19
C LYS A 360 20.24 6.29 15.77
N CYS A 361 21.21 5.56 16.29
CA CYS A 361 22.51 6.10 16.67
C CYS A 361 23.35 6.28 15.40
N ASP A 362 23.62 7.53 15.02
CA ASP A 362 24.47 7.88 13.88
C ASP A 362 25.35 9.10 14.22
N GLU A 363 26.27 9.43 13.31
CA GLU A 363 27.21 10.54 13.49
C GLU A 363 26.51 11.88 13.78
N ALA A 364 25.36 12.14 13.13
CA ALA A 364 24.61 13.38 13.36
C ALA A 364 24.05 13.48 14.79
N MET A 365 23.60 12.36 15.38
CA MET A 365 23.22 12.32 16.80
C MET A 365 24.44 12.56 17.70
N GLU A 366 25.57 11.90 17.42
CA GLU A 366 26.77 12.04 18.23
C GLU A 366 27.32 13.47 18.23
N ILE A 367 27.33 14.14 17.07
CA ILE A 367 27.73 15.55 16.95
C ILE A 367 26.83 16.41 17.84
N TYR A 368 25.51 16.22 17.78
CA TYR A 368 24.58 17.03 18.57
C TYR A 368 24.65 16.75 20.08
N LEU A 369 24.95 15.51 20.48
CA LEU A 369 25.23 15.19 21.89
C LEU A 369 26.50 15.90 22.35
N LYS A 370 27.57 15.90 21.53
CA LYS A 370 28.83 16.60 21.85
C LYS A 370 28.63 18.11 22.00
N GLU A 371 27.80 18.74 21.15
CA GLU A 371 27.42 20.16 21.29
C GLU A 371 26.75 20.44 22.64
N GLN A 372 25.93 19.50 23.13
CA GLN A 372 25.31 19.55 24.47
C GLN A 372 26.27 19.16 25.61
N LYS A 373 27.54 18.86 25.30
CA LYS A 373 28.55 18.33 26.24
C LYS A 373 28.16 16.97 26.84
N LEU A 374 27.44 16.16 26.07
CA LEU A 374 26.99 14.81 26.40
C LEU A 374 27.61 13.77 25.46
N SER A 375 27.50 12.51 25.85
CA SER A 375 27.85 11.33 25.04
C SER A 375 26.83 10.22 25.27
N LEU A 376 26.89 9.14 24.48
CA LEU A 376 26.03 7.97 24.65
C LEU A 376 26.18 7.32 26.04
N ASP A 377 27.35 7.45 26.68
CA ASP A 377 27.64 6.93 28.02
C ASP A 377 27.18 7.87 29.16
N SER A 378 26.65 9.05 28.82
CA SER A 378 26.19 10.01 29.82
C SER A 378 24.92 9.51 30.52
N VAL A 379 24.87 9.63 31.85
CA VAL A 379 23.67 9.35 32.67
C VAL A 379 22.95 10.66 32.91
N ILE A 380 21.65 10.68 32.57
CA ILE A 380 20.81 11.87 32.64
C ILE A 380 19.98 11.87 33.92
N GLU A 381 19.83 13.04 34.55
CA GLU A 381 19.04 13.22 35.75
C GLU A 381 17.59 12.74 35.56
N SER A 382 17.00 12.22 36.63
CA SER A 382 15.64 11.68 36.58
C SER A 382 14.62 12.74 36.17
N GLY A 383 13.85 12.47 35.12
CA GLY A 383 12.83 13.37 34.57
C GLY A 383 13.35 14.42 33.58
N GLN A 384 14.67 14.55 33.40
CA GLN A 384 15.23 15.46 32.40
C GLN A 384 15.10 14.85 31.00
N THR A 385 14.53 15.61 30.06
CA THR A 385 14.42 15.21 28.65
C THR A 385 15.64 15.71 27.88
N ILE A 386 16.33 14.81 27.18
CA ILE A 386 17.42 15.15 26.27
C ILE A 386 16.98 14.88 24.84
N TYR A 387 17.06 15.92 24.01
CA TYR A 387 16.88 15.77 22.57
C TYR A 387 18.16 15.22 21.96
N LEU A 388 18.01 14.16 21.19
CA LEU A 388 19.10 13.45 20.53
C LEU A 388 19.44 14.08 19.18
N ARG A 389 18.57 14.94 18.65
CA ARG A 389 18.75 15.65 17.38
C ARG A 389 18.19 17.05 17.45
N LYS A 390 18.73 17.94 16.62
CA LYS A 390 18.24 19.33 16.45
C LYS A 390 16.99 19.39 15.57
N VAL A 391 16.96 18.60 14.49
CA VAL A 391 15.88 18.59 13.49
C VAL A 391 14.94 17.40 13.72
N ALA A 392 13.63 17.63 13.52
CA ALA A 392 12.62 16.61 13.66
C ALA A 392 12.56 15.68 12.43
N ASN A 393 13.27 14.55 12.52
CA ASN A 393 13.26 13.52 11.49
C ASN A 393 12.59 12.22 12.01
N LEU A 394 11.37 11.94 11.54
CA LEU A 394 10.61 10.75 11.93
C LEU A 394 11.34 9.45 11.59
N SER A 395 12.05 9.41 10.45
CA SER A 395 12.82 8.22 10.03
C SER A 395 14.05 7.91 10.91
N ALA A 396 14.42 8.85 11.77
CA ALA A 396 15.51 8.73 12.73
C ALA A 396 15.01 8.70 14.19
N GLY A 397 13.72 8.36 14.38
CA GLY A 397 13.10 8.15 15.69
C GLY A 397 12.35 9.36 16.25
N GLY A 398 12.14 10.40 15.43
CA GLY A 398 11.29 11.53 15.80
C GLY A 398 9.85 11.12 16.10
N LEU A 399 9.14 11.99 16.82
CA LEU A 399 7.76 11.79 17.28
C LEU A 399 6.80 12.63 16.43
N SER A 400 5.69 12.04 16.00
CA SER A 400 4.56 12.74 15.37
C SER A 400 3.46 12.99 16.39
N VAL A 401 3.02 14.24 16.50
CA VAL A 401 1.87 14.64 17.34
C VAL A 401 0.81 15.24 16.43
N ASP A 402 -0.42 14.73 16.46
CA ASP A 402 -1.51 15.33 15.72
C ASP A 402 -1.74 16.77 16.20
N ALA A 403 -1.78 17.69 15.23
CA ALA A 403 -2.01 19.11 15.44
C ALA A 403 -3.21 19.61 14.62
N THR A 404 -3.96 18.71 13.97
CA THR A 404 -4.98 19.06 12.98
C THR A 404 -6.08 19.97 13.56
N SER A 405 -6.58 19.63 14.74
CA SER A 405 -7.70 20.34 15.38
C SER A 405 -7.34 21.71 15.95
N ILE A 406 -6.04 21.99 16.13
CA ILE A 406 -5.56 23.20 16.81
C ILE A 406 -5.06 24.28 15.83
N VAL A 407 -4.88 23.95 14.55
CA VAL A 407 -4.40 24.88 13.52
C VAL A 407 -5.32 26.10 13.41
N HIS A 408 -4.76 27.29 13.47
CA HIS A 408 -5.51 28.52 13.30
C HIS A 408 -6.13 28.62 11.88
N PRO A 409 -7.37 29.11 11.72
CA PRO A 409 -8.02 29.23 10.41
C PRO A 409 -7.23 29.99 9.35
N ASP A 410 -6.51 31.06 9.72
CA ASP A 410 -5.65 31.78 8.77
C ASP A 410 -4.52 30.91 8.19
N ASN A 411 -4.00 29.94 8.97
CA ASN A 411 -2.93 29.03 8.54
C ASN A 411 -3.50 27.95 7.62
N ILE A 412 -4.75 27.52 7.86
CA ILE A 412 -5.50 26.63 6.96
C ILE A 412 -5.73 27.31 5.62
N ILE A 413 -6.20 28.57 5.62
CA ILE A 413 -6.42 29.36 4.40
C ILE A 413 -5.10 29.52 3.63
N LEU A 414 -4.01 29.87 4.32
CA LEU A 414 -2.67 29.97 3.74
C LEU A 414 -2.23 28.66 3.07
N ALA A 415 -2.38 27.52 3.76
CA ALA A 415 -1.98 26.22 3.22
C ALA A 415 -2.75 25.86 1.94
N GLN A 416 -4.05 26.15 1.91
CA GLN A 416 -4.89 25.92 0.73
C GLN A 416 -4.57 26.87 -0.42
N ASP A 417 -4.23 28.12 -0.12
CA ASP A 417 -3.81 29.11 -1.13
C ASP A 417 -2.52 28.66 -1.81
N ILE A 418 -1.51 28.27 -1.02
CA ILE A 418 -0.26 27.69 -1.52
C ILE A 418 -0.56 26.46 -2.40
N ALA A 419 -1.44 25.56 -1.95
CA ALA A 419 -1.76 24.35 -2.69
C ALA A 419 -2.41 24.60 -4.06
N GLN A 420 -3.07 25.73 -4.27
CA GLN A 420 -3.66 26.08 -5.57
C GLN A 420 -2.64 26.47 -6.64
N HIS A 421 -1.41 26.79 -6.25
CA HIS A 421 -0.33 27.11 -7.18
C HIS A 421 0.34 25.88 -7.81
N PHE A 422 0.01 24.67 -7.33
CA PHE A 422 0.61 23.43 -7.80
C PHE A 422 -0.48 22.45 -8.25
N GLN A 423 -0.33 21.86 -9.43
CA GLN A 423 -1.17 20.77 -9.90
C GLN A 423 -0.67 19.44 -9.29
N LEU A 424 -0.85 19.30 -7.98
CA LEU A 424 -0.44 18.13 -7.20
C LEU A 424 -1.63 17.62 -6.37
N THR A 425 -1.89 16.33 -6.43
CA THR A 425 -2.97 15.69 -5.67
C THR A 425 -2.73 15.78 -4.17
N CYS A 426 -1.49 15.60 -3.72
CA CYS A 426 -1.12 15.61 -2.32
C CYS A 426 0.11 16.50 -2.12
N LEU A 427 0.01 17.47 -1.21
CA LEU A 427 1.05 18.48 -0.96
C LEU A 427 1.36 18.56 0.52
N GLY A 428 2.62 18.37 0.89
CA GLY A 428 3.13 18.65 2.23
C GLY A 428 3.74 20.04 2.30
N ILE A 429 3.38 20.82 3.32
CA ILE A 429 3.93 22.14 3.57
C ILE A 429 4.61 22.10 4.93
N ASP A 430 5.92 22.27 4.94
CA ASP A 430 6.72 22.29 6.15
C ASP A 430 6.78 23.71 6.66
N VAL A 431 6.39 23.90 7.91
CA VAL A 431 6.35 25.22 8.53
C VAL A 431 6.99 25.16 9.91
N ILE A 432 7.69 26.23 10.26
CA ILE A 432 8.11 26.48 11.63
C ILE A 432 7.21 27.56 12.21
N ALA A 433 6.65 27.28 13.38
CA ALA A 433 5.80 28.22 14.07
C ALA A 433 5.97 28.10 15.58
N ARG A 434 6.03 29.22 16.30
CA ARG A 434 6.04 29.17 17.77
C ARG A 434 4.75 28.56 18.33
N ASN A 435 3.62 28.82 17.68
CA ASN A 435 2.33 28.27 18.02
C ASN A 435 1.43 28.22 16.78
N ILE A 436 1.07 27.03 16.32
CA ILE A 436 0.23 26.84 15.13
C ILE A 436 -1.22 27.30 15.32
N ASN A 437 -1.63 27.55 16.58
CA ASN A 437 -2.96 28.05 16.96
C ASN A 437 -3.07 29.57 16.84
N LYS A 438 -1.97 30.25 16.48
CA LYS A 438 -1.96 31.68 16.19
C LYS A 438 -1.90 31.92 14.68
N SER A 439 -2.37 33.08 14.26
CA SER A 439 -2.32 33.45 12.85
C SER A 439 -0.87 33.65 12.42
N TRP A 440 -0.51 33.16 11.24
CA TRP A 440 0.79 33.46 10.61
C TRP A 440 1.04 34.97 10.45
N LYS A 441 -0.02 35.79 10.49
CA LYS A 441 0.03 37.26 10.42
C LYS A 441 0.59 37.90 11.70
N ASP A 442 0.58 37.18 12.82
CA ASP A 442 1.04 37.69 14.13
C ASP A 442 2.57 37.69 14.26
N GLY A 443 3.29 37.15 13.27
CA GLY A 443 4.74 36.92 13.34
C GLY A 443 5.07 35.48 13.79
N ASP A 444 6.36 35.13 13.79
CA ASP A 444 6.88 33.82 14.24
C ASP A 444 6.35 32.60 13.47
N PHE A 445 6.03 32.77 12.17
CA PHE A 445 5.66 31.70 11.25
C PHE A 445 6.54 31.78 9.99
N GLY A 446 7.03 30.63 9.51
CA GLY A 446 7.74 30.57 8.24
C GLY A 446 7.58 29.23 7.55
N ILE A 447 7.36 29.29 6.24
CA ILE A 447 7.34 28.12 5.35
C ILE A 447 8.78 27.74 5.03
N LEU A 448 9.14 26.51 5.36
CA LEU A 448 10.48 25.97 5.18
C LEU A 448 10.65 25.30 3.81
N GLU A 449 9.70 24.44 3.43
CA GLU A 449 9.72 23.70 2.17
C GLU A 449 8.32 23.21 1.77
N ILE A 450 8.19 22.87 0.49
CA ILE A 450 7.02 22.21 -0.09
C ILE A 450 7.45 20.83 -0.56
N ASN A 451 6.61 19.82 -0.32
CA ASN A 451 6.87 18.42 -0.63
C ASN A 451 5.77 17.88 -1.56
N SER A 452 6.13 17.44 -2.78
CA SER A 452 5.19 16.88 -3.77
C SER A 452 4.83 15.41 -3.56
N ALA A 453 5.60 14.68 -2.76
CA ALA A 453 5.35 13.27 -2.42
C ALA A 453 5.39 13.06 -0.89
N PRO A 454 4.51 13.72 -0.11
CA PRO A 454 4.57 13.67 1.33
C PRO A 454 4.23 12.27 1.85
N GLY A 455 4.95 11.83 2.89
CA GLY A 455 4.57 10.65 3.66
C GLY A 455 3.33 10.91 4.50
N ILE A 456 2.30 10.07 4.36
CA ILE A 456 0.99 10.27 5.04
C ILE A 456 0.85 9.46 6.33
N PHE A 457 1.74 8.48 6.53
CA PHE A 457 1.63 7.54 7.65
C PHE A 457 1.65 8.24 9.02
N MET A 458 2.42 9.33 9.14
CA MET A 458 2.49 10.13 10.36
C MET A 458 1.18 10.81 10.76
N HIS A 459 0.26 11.02 9.80
CA HIS A 459 -1.09 11.53 10.05
C HIS A 459 -2.08 10.39 10.32
N LEU A 460 -1.88 9.24 9.66
CA LEU A 460 -2.73 8.05 9.84
C LEU A 460 -2.49 7.35 11.18
N ASN A 461 -1.25 7.30 11.65
CA ASN A 461 -0.88 6.68 12.92
C ASN A 461 0.09 7.60 13.68
N PRO A 462 -0.37 8.75 14.19
CA PRO A 462 0.48 9.64 14.98
C PRO A 462 0.87 8.95 16.29
N ALA A 463 2.02 9.32 16.84
CA ALA A 463 2.46 8.79 18.13
C ALA A 463 1.64 9.36 19.30
N VAL A 464 1.11 10.58 19.14
CA VAL A 464 0.20 11.23 20.10
C VAL A 464 -0.92 11.94 19.35
N GLY A 465 -2.16 11.79 19.81
CA GLY A 465 -3.34 12.43 19.24
C GLY A 465 -4.15 11.52 18.32
N GLU A 466 -5.03 12.12 17.52
CA GLU A 466 -6.04 11.39 16.75
C GLU A 466 -5.56 11.04 15.33
N SER A 467 -5.99 9.88 14.84
CA SER A 467 -5.73 9.43 13.46
C SER A 467 -6.53 10.25 12.44
N VAL A 468 -5.89 10.64 11.35
CA VAL A 468 -6.56 11.22 10.18
C VAL A 468 -6.46 10.26 8.99
N ASP A 469 -7.61 9.85 8.44
CA ASP A 469 -7.68 8.96 7.26
C ASP A 469 -7.37 9.71 5.94
N VAL A 470 -6.12 10.18 5.85
CA VAL A 470 -5.56 10.81 4.65
C VAL A 470 -5.72 9.95 3.39
N PRO A 471 -5.48 8.61 3.41
CA PRO A 471 -5.73 7.76 2.25
C PRO A 471 -7.14 7.90 1.67
N ALA A 472 -8.16 8.02 2.52
CA ALA A 472 -9.53 8.21 2.04
C ALA A 472 -9.73 9.56 1.35
N TYR A 473 -9.15 10.65 1.87
CA TYR A 473 -9.20 11.96 1.19
C TYR A 473 -8.53 11.90 -0.19
N ILE A 474 -7.39 11.21 -0.31
CA ILE A 474 -6.68 11.03 -1.58
C ILE A 474 -7.56 10.25 -2.57
N LEU A 475 -8.02 9.06 -2.21
CA LEU A 475 -8.81 8.23 -3.12
C LEU A 475 -10.17 8.87 -3.48
N ASN A 476 -10.79 9.62 -2.56
CA ASN A 476 -12.04 10.35 -2.83
C ASN A 476 -11.86 11.51 -3.83
N THR A 477 -10.63 11.97 -4.07
CA THR A 477 -10.33 12.95 -5.12
C THR A 477 -10.64 12.38 -6.49
N PHE A 478 -10.36 11.08 -6.68
CA PHE A 478 -10.53 10.37 -7.93
C PHE A 478 -11.86 9.60 -8.00
N PHE A 479 -12.27 8.99 -6.88
CA PHE A 479 -13.36 8.04 -6.80
C PHE A 479 -14.34 8.43 -5.68
N LYS A 480 -15.43 9.14 -6.03
CA LYS A 480 -16.48 9.48 -5.06
C LYS A 480 -17.31 8.25 -4.68
N SER A 481 -17.43 7.32 -5.61
CA SER A 481 -18.15 6.05 -5.48
C SER A 481 -17.36 4.90 -6.12
N VAL A 482 -17.75 3.67 -5.82
CA VAL A 482 -17.15 2.47 -6.43
C VAL A 482 -17.33 2.46 -7.95
N GLN A 483 -18.44 3.03 -8.44
CA GLN A 483 -18.76 3.15 -9.85
C GLN A 483 -17.78 4.06 -10.59
N ASP A 484 -17.16 5.03 -9.90
CA ASP A 484 -16.17 5.92 -10.50
C ASP A 484 -14.84 5.22 -10.76
N ALA A 485 -14.58 4.06 -10.16
CA ALA A 485 -13.36 3.28 -10.37
C ALA A 485 -13.51 2.15 -11.40
N ARG A 486 -14.71 1.98 -11.98
CA ARG A 486 -15.05 0.79 -12.77
C ARG A 486 -15.69 1.12 -14.10
N ILE A 487 -15.36 0.32 -15.10
CA ILE A 487 -16.05 0.27 -16.38
C ILE A 487 -17.04 -0.90 -16.40
N PRO A 488 -18.07 -0.87 -17.26
CA PRO A 488 -18.88 -2.04 -17.53
C PRO A 488 -18.04 -3.27 -17.93
N ILE A 489 -18.42 -4.44 -17.43
CA ILE A 489 -17.80 -5.73 -17.76
C ILE A 489 -18.89 -6.75 -18.09
N ILE A 490 -18.73 -7.44 -19.23
CA ILE A 490 -19.58 -8.56 -19.67
C ILE A 490 -18.73 -9.83 -19.70
N THR A 491 -19.20 -10.86 -19.01
CA THR A 491 -18.45 -12.11 -18.79
C THR A 491 -19.19 -13.28 -19.40
N PHE A 492 -18.49 -14.04 -20.23
CA PHE A 492 -18.98 -15.28 -20.83
C PHE A 492 -18.25 -16.47 -20.20
N ASN A 493 -18.90 -17.62 -20.04
CA ASN A 493 -18.15 -18.87 -19.88
C ASN A 493 -17.61 -19.36 -21.24
N LYS A 494 -18.33 -19.05 -22.32
CA LYS A 494 -18.06 -19.52 -23.66
C LYS A 494 -18.51 -18.51 -24.71
N ILE A 495 -17.63 -18.14 -25.64
CA ILE A 495 -17.97 -17.30 -26.79
C ILE A 495 -17.00 -17.53 -27.96
N SER A 496 -17.52 -17.75 -29.16
CA SER A 496 -16.67 -17.89 -30.35
C SER A 496 -16.13 -16.55 -30.83
N VAL A 497 -15.06 -16.56 -31.62
CA VAL A 497 -14.48 -15.33 -32.22
C VAL A 497 -15.52 -14.57 -33.04
N GLN A 498 -16.35 -15.28 -33.83
CA GLN A 498 -17.40 -14.66 -34.63
C GLN A 498 -18.45 -13.96 -33.76
N GLU A 499 -18.97 -14.65 -32.74
CA GLU A 499 -19.95 -14.07 -31.81
C GLU A 499 -19.38 -12.88 -31.03
N LEU A 500 -18.11 -12.94 -30.66
CA LEU A 500 -17.41 -11.84 -30.02
C LEU A 500 -17.33 -10.62 -30.92
N GLN A 501 -16.96 -10.80 -32.20
CA GLN A 501 -16.94 -9.72 -33.21
C GLN A 501 -18.33 -9.15 -33.48
N GLU A 502 -19.35 -9.99 -33.63
CA GLU A 502 -20.75 -9.56 -33.78
C GLU A 502 -21.22 -8.73 -32.57
N THR A 503 -20.83 -9.14 -31.36
CA THR A 503 -21.14 -8.40 -30.12
C THR A 503 -20.44 -7.04 -30.09
N ILE A 504 -19.15 -6.98 -30.43
CA ILE A 504 -18.41 -5.72 -30.54
C ILE A 504 -19.08 -4.79 -31.55
N ASP A 505 -19.40 -5.29 -32.75
CA ASP A 505 -20.03 -4.50 -33.81
C ASP A 505 -21.42 -3.99 -33.42
N HIS A 506 -22.22 -4.82 -32.75
CA HIS A 506 -23.53 -4.43 -32.24
C HIS A 506 -23.42 -3.26 -31.25
N ILE A 507 -22.45 -3.31 -30.33
CA ILE A 507 -22.25 -2.26 -29.33
C ILE A 507 -21.69 -1.00 -29.98
N LEU A 508 -20.70 -1.11 -30.87
CA LEU A 508 -20.14 0.04 -31.59
C LEU A 508 -21.16 0.71 -32.52
N TRP A 509 -22.16 -0.02 -33.02
CA TRP A 509 -23.24 0.59 -33.79
C TRP A 509 -24.08 1.56 -32.94
N GLN A 510 -24.27 1.26 -31.65
CA GLN A 510 -25.00 2.13 -30.70
C GLN A 510 -24.07 3.18 -30.04
N HIS A 511 -22.80 2.82 -29.86
CA HIS A 511 -21.78 3.63 -29.17
C HIS A 511 -20.51 3.74 -30.03
N PRO A 512 -20.53 4.53 -31.12
CA PRO A 512 -19.44 4.56 -32.10
C PRO A 512 -18.11 5.10 -31.56
N ASP A 513 -18.15 5.91 -30.50
CA ASP A 513 -16.95 6.52 -29.89
C ASP A 513 -16.33 5.66 -28.79
N TRP A 514 -16.91 4.49 -28.48
CA TRP A 514 -16.40 3.63 -27.40
C TRP A 514 -15.18 2.81 -27.85
N THR A 515 -14.31 2.56 -26.88
CA THR A 515 -13.24 1.57 -26.95
C THR A 515 -13.66 0.32 -26.18
N ILE A 516 -13.91 -0.76 -26.90
CA ILE A 516 -14.28 -2.07 -26.38
C ILE A 516 -13.04 -2.97 -26.42
N GLY A 517 -12.67 -3.51 -25.28
CA GLY A 517 -11.66 -4.54 -25.16
C GLY A 517 -12.35 -5.88 -25.02
N ALA A 518 -11.94 -6.86 -25.81
CA ALA A 518 -12.59 -8.16 -25.84
C ALA A 518 -11.56 -9.29 -25.86
N VAL A 519 -11.79 -10.36 -25.11
CA VAL A 519 -10.90 -11.53 -25.08
C VAL A 519 -11.67 -12.84 -24.96
N CYS A 520 -11.35 -13.79 -25.82
CA CYS A 520 -11.75 -15.20 -25.73
C CYS A 520 -10.53 -16.11 -25.89
N ARG A 521 -10.74 -17.43 -25.89
CA ARG A 521 -9.68 -18.45 -26.01
C ARG A 521 -8.73 -18.19 -27.18
N ASP A 522 -9.28 -17.80 -28.33
CA ASP A 522 -8.56 -17.81 -29.59
C ASP A 522 -8.21 -16.40 -30.09
N ALA A 523 -8.72 -15.33 -29.45
CA ALA A 523 -8.50 -13.97 -29.92
C ALA A 523 -8.62 -12.90 -28.82
N VAL A 524 -7.89 -11.80 -29.04
CA VAL A 524 -7.99 -10.56 -28.27
C VAL A 524 -8.28 -9.42 -29.24
N PHE A 525 -9.23 -8.55 -28.92
CA PHE A 525 -9.59 -7.40 -29.73
C PHE A 525 -9.58 -6.09 -28.93
N ILE A 526 -9.25 -5.01 -29.64
CA ILE A 526 -9.64 -3.65 -29.27
C ILE A 526 -10.47 -3.11 -30.43
N ASN A 527 -11.77 -2.89 -30.20
CA ASN A 527 -12.78 -2.68 -31.24
C ASN A 527 -12.65 -3.77 -32.32
N ARG A 528 -12.45 -3.38 -33.58
CA ARG A 528 -12.28 -4.31 -34.72
C ARG A 528 -10.83 -4.76 -34.95
N SER A 529 -9.88 -4.28 -34.15
CA SER A 529 -8.47 -4.62 -34.31
C SER A 529 -8.11 -5.81 -33.43
N GLU A 530 -7.81 -6.94 -34.06
CA GLU A 530 -7.20 -8.10 -33.42
C GLU A 530 -5.81 -7.75 -32.87
N LYS A 531 -5.45 -8.36 -31.74
CA LYS A 531 -4.18 -8.20 -31.02
C LYS A 531 -3.55 -9.56 -30.78
N PHE A 532 -2.24 -9.56 -30.54
CA PHE A 532 -1.53 -10.78 -30.16
C PHE A 532 -2.07 -11.34 -28.85
N ILE A 533 -2.33 -12.63 -28.83
CA ILE A 533 -2.74 -13.36 -27.64
C ILE A 533 -1.51 -13.80 -26.84
N HIS A 534 -1.52 -13.49 -25.55
CA HIS A 534 -0.55 -13.98 -24.60
C HIS A 534 -0.96 -15.36 -24.08
N LYS A 535 0.03 -16.22 -23.78
CA LYS A 535 -0.23 -17.59 -23.31
C LYS A 535 -0.92 -17.62 -21.94
N ASP A 536 -0.50 -16.73 -21.04
CA ASP A 536 -1.16 -16.50 -19.75
C ASP A 536 -2.44 -15.71 -20.00
N TYR A 537 -3.60 -16.32 -19.73
CA TYR A 537 -4.89 -15.76 -20.12
C TYR A 537 -5.12 -14.42 -19.43
N ASN A 538 -4.86 -14.36 -18.12
CA ASN A 538 -5.11 -13.14 -17.35
C ASN A 538 -4.21 -11.96 -17.72
N THR A 539 -3.01 -12.19 -18.28
CA THR A 539 -2.20 -11.10 -18.85
C THR A 539 -2.95 -10.37 -19.97
N ASN A 540 -3.75 -11.07 -20.79
CA ASN A 540 -4.58 -10.44 -21.83
C ASN A 540 -5.64 -9.52 -21.21
N VAL A 541 -6.34 -10.02 -20.19
CA VAL A 541 -7.38 -9.27 -19.46
C VAL A 541 -6.78 -8.03 -18.79
N GLN A 542 -5.64 -8.18 -18.12
CA GLN A 542 -4.92 -7.07 -17.50
C GLN A 542 -4.53 -6.01 -18.52
N ASN A 543 -4.00 -6.41 -19.68
CA ASN A 543 -3.61 -5.47 -20.74
C ASN A 543 -4.79 -4.66 -21.29
N LEU A 544 -5.97 -5.28 -21.42
CA LEU A 544 -7.18 -4.57 -21.79
C LEU A 544 -7.56 -3.56 -20.68
N LEU A 545 -7.61 -3.98 -19.42
CA LEU A 545 -7.97 -3.12 -18.28
C LEU A 545 -6.99 -1.97 -18.01
N ARG A 546 -5.73 -2.07 -18.48
CA ARG A 546 -4.71 -1.01 -18.47
C ARG A 546 -4.94 0.06 -19.54
N ASN A 547 -5.78 -0.20 -20.55
CA ASN A 547 -5.99 0.73 -21.65
C ASN A 547 -6.75 1.99 -21.16
N PRO A 548 -6.14 3.19 -21.22
CA PRO A 548 -6.71 4.43 -20.68
C PRO A 548 -7.93 4.95 -21.44
N ARG A 549 -8.31 4.31 -22.54
CA ARG A 549 -9.52 4.64 -23.31
C ARG A 549 -10.62 3.59 -23.17
N LEU A 550 -10.36 2.46 -22.51
CA LEU A 550 -11.30 1.35 -22.45
C LEU A 550 -12.62 1.78 -21.77
N ASP A 551 -13.71 1.67 -22.51
CA ASP A 551 -15.08 1.95 -22.06
C ASP A 551 -15.78 0.70 -21.55
N LEU A 552 -15.49 -0.47 -22.13
CA LEU A 552 -16.16 -1.74 -21.86
C LEU A 552 -15.17 -2.91 -22.01
N LEU A 553 -15.23 -3.86 -21.08
CA LEU A 553 -14.54 -5.15 -21.20
C LEU A 553 -15.54 -6.27 -21.51
N ILE A 554 -15.22 -7.10 -22.51
CA ILE A 554 -15.89 -8.38 -22.79
C ILE A 554 -14.87 -9.50 -22.60
N THR A 555 -15.21 -10.55 -21.87
CA THR A 555 -14.21 -11.58 -21.52
C THR A 555 -14.84 -12.96 -21.39
N GLU A 556 -14.08 -13.99 -21.72
CA GLU A 556 -14.47 -15.40 -21.62
C GLU A 556 -13.68 -16.13 -20.52
N TYR A 557 -14.34 -16.53 -19.42
CA TYR A 557 -13.71 -17.37 -18.41
C TYR A 557 -14.25 -18.79 -18.46
N ARG A 558 -13.50 -19.66 -19.13
CA ARG A 558 -13.77 -21.10 -19.22
C ARG A 558 -13.34 -21.81 -17.93
N GLU A 559 -13.90 -22.99 -17.67
CA GLU A 559 -13.55 -23.80 -16.50
C GLU A 559 -12.03 -24.01 -16.31
N ASP A 560 -11.31 -24.37 -17.37
CA ASP A 560 -9.87 -24.61 -17.31
C ASP A 560 -9.07 -23.35 -16.91
N VAL A 561 -9.50 -22.17 -17.34
CA VAL A 561 -8.89 -20.89 -16.94
C VAL A 561 -9.23 -20.56 -15.49
N LEU A 562 -10.49 -20.73 -15.08
CA LEU A 562 -10.92 -20.48 -13.70
C LEU A 562 -10.18 -21.37 -12.69
N GLU A 563 -10.00 -22.64 -13.01
CA GLU A 563 -9.28 -23.58 -12.17
C GLU A 563 -7.77 -23.34 -12.16
N SER A 564 -7.18 -22.91 -13.28
CA SER A 564 -5.71 -22.77 -13.40
C SER A 564 -5.18 -21.40 -12.99
N GLU A 565 -5.88 -20.32 -13.34
CA GLU A 565 -5.42 -18.94 -13.16
C GLU A 565 -6.41 -18.08 -12.35
N GLY A 566 -7.69 -18.47 -12.29
CA GLY A 566 -8.76 -17.64 -11.72
C GLY A 566 -9.09 -16.43 -12.60
N MET A 567 -9.88 -15.51 -12.06
CA MET A 567 -10.26 -14.25 -12.69
C MET A 567 -9.36 -13.10 -12.24
N PHE A 568 -9.03 -12.21 -13.17
CA PHE A 568 -8.22 -11.03 -12.88
C PHE A 568 -9.02 -9.88 -12.24
N TYR A 569 -10.24 -9.64 -12.73
CA TYR A 569 -11.10 -8.57 -12.21
C TYR A 569 -12.17 -9.10 -11.25
N LYS A 570 -12.81 -8.17 -10.54
CA LYS A 570 -13.93 -8.44 -9.64
C LYS A 570 -15.19 -7.77 -10.13
N GLY A 571 -16.33 -8.46 -10.12
CA GLY A 571 -17.62 -7.85 -10.43
C GLY A 571 -17.87 -7.73 -11.93
N SER A 572 -18.90 -8.42 -12.43
CA SER A 572 -19.40 -8.27 -13.80
C SER A 572 -20.75 -7.57 -13.77
N ASN A 573 -21.03 -6.70 -14.74
CA ASN A 573 -22.37 -6.11 -14.92
C ASN A 573 -23.32 -7.10 -15.60
N MET A 574 -22.76 -7.99 -16.42
CA MET A 574 -23.48 -9.06 -17.07
C MET A 574 -22.67 -10.34 -17.06
N VAL A 575 -23.32 -11.47 -16.80
CA VAL A 575 -22.74 -12.81 -16.95
C VAL A 575 -23.62 -13.63 -17.89
N VAL A 576 -23.02 -14.22 -18.92
CA VAL A 576 -23.69 -15.04 -19.94
C VAL A 576 -23.09 -16.44 -19.90
N LEU A 577 -23.93 -17.42 -19.63
CA LEU A 577 -23.52 -18.81 -19.48
C LEU A 577 -24.23 -19.69 -20.51
N ASP A 578 -23.47 -20.33 -21.40
CA ASP A 578 -23.95 -21.35 -22.34
C ASP A 578 -23.53 -22.74 -21.84
N HIS A 579 -24.51 -23.54 -21.39
CA HIS A 579 -24.31 -24.88 -20.84
C HIS A 579 -23.22 -24.95 -19.74
N PRO A 580 -23.31 -24.11 -18.69
CA PRO A 580 -22.25 -24.00 -17.70
C PRO A 580 -22.06 -25.29 -16.88
N THR A 581 -20.81 -25.58 -16.54
CA THR A 581 -20.48 -26.56 -15.50
C THR A 581 -20.71 -25.98 -14.10
N GLU A 582 -20.64 -26.81 -13.05
CA GLU A 582 -20.73 -26.33 -11.66
C GLU A 582 -19.64 -25.30 -11.34
N THR A 583 -18.44 -25.47 -11.91
CA THR A 583 -17.33 -24.53 -11.77
C THR A 583 -17.62 -23.21 -12.47
N GLU A 584 -18.14 -23.24 -13.70
CA GLU A 584 -18.47 -22.02 -14.46
C GLU A 584 -19.65 -21.26 -13.86
N MET A 585 -20.56 -21.93 -13.15
CA MET A 585 -21.59 -21.26 -12.35
C MET A 585 -21.01 -20.34 -11.28
N MET A 586 -19.75 -20.52 -10.86
CA MET A 586 -19.07 -19.62 -9.93
C MET A 586 -18.84 -18.21 -10.50
N LEU A 587 -18.89 -18.02 -11.82
CA LEU A 587 -18.87 -16.68 -12.44
C LEU A 587 -20.02 -15.80 -11.95
N THR A 588 -21.11 -16.40 -11.46
CA THR A 588 -22.26 -15.70 -10.90
C THR A 588 -22.08 -15.31 -9.43
N ARG A 589 -21.01 -15.76 -8.75
CA ARG A 589 -20.69 -15.40 -7.36
C ARG A 589 -20.17 -13.97 -7.26
N ASP A 590 -19.38 -13.55 -8.24
CA ASP A 590 -18.66 -12.27 -8.23
C ASP A 590 -19.37 -11.26 -9.14
N ILE A 591 -20.66 -11.02 -8.89
CA ILE A 591 -21.50 -10.06 -9.61
C ILE A 591 -22.03 -8.97 -8.66
N PHE A 592 -22.39 -7.81 -9.22
CA PHE A 592 -23.10 -6.77 -8.47
C PHE A 592 -24.57 -7.13 -8.25
N GLU A 593 -25.21 -6.54 -7.24
CA GLU A 593 -26.63 -6.77 -6.92
C GLU A 593 -27.57 -6.48 -8.11
N ASN A 594 -27.23 -5.51 -8.95
CA ASN A 594 -27.99 -5.11 -10.12
C ASN A 594 -27.54 -5.78 -11.43
N SER A 595 -26.70 -6.80 -11.37
CA SER A 595 -26.17 -7.47 -12.56
C SER A 595 -27.22 -8.34 -13.24
N THR A 596 -27.08 -8.48 -14.56
CA THR A 596 -27.90 -9.41 -15.35
C THR A 596 -27.17 -10.73 -15.52
N VAL A 597 -27.82 -11.84 -15.20
CA VAL A 597 -27.27 -13.19 -15.46
C VAL A 597 -28.16 -13.90 -16.46
N VAL A 598 -27.60 -14.32 -17.58
CA VAL A 598 -28.29 -15.06 -18.63
C VAL A 598 -27.70 -16.46 -18.68
N VAL A 599 -28.51 -17.48 -18.43
CA VAL A 599 -28.09 -18.89 -18.45
C VAL A 599 -28.89 -19.65 -19.49
N LYS A 600 -28.20 -20.36 -20.38
CA LYS A 600 -28.77 -21.28 -21.34
C LYS A 600 -28.46 -22.71 -20.94
N GLN A 601 -29.50 -23.52 -20.78
CA GLN A 601 -29.44 -24.96 -20.55
C GLN A 601 -30.33 -25.64 -21.59
N GLU A 602 -29.73 -26.31 -22.57
CA GLU A 602 -30.45 -26.87 -23.72
C GLU A 602 -31.24 -25.76 -24.46
N GLU A 603 -32.56 -25.90 -24.56
CA GLU A 603 -33.47 -24.89 -25.15
C GLU A 603 -34.00 -23.88 -24.12
N ASN A 604 -33.73 -24.07 -22.83
CA ASN A 604 -34.25 -23.20 -21.78
C ASN A 604 -33.28 -22.05 -21.50
N ILE A 605 -33.80 -20.83 -21.48
CA ILE A 605 -33.09 -19.64 -21.04
C ILE A 605 -33.68 -19.16 -19.72
N SER A 606 -32.79 -18.84 -18.80
CA SER A 606 -33.07 -18.16 -17.54
C SER A 606 -32.36 -16.81 -17.53
N ILE A 607 -33.11 -15.71 -17.44
CA ILE A 607 -32.56 -14.38 -17.21
C ILE A 607 -32.88 -13.97 -15.77
N ARG A 608 -31.84 -13.60 -15.01
CA ARG A 608 -31.97 -13.06 -13.66
C ARG A 608 -31.49 -11.62 -13.63
N ARG A 609 -32.33 -10.70 -13.13
CA ARG A 609 -31.99 -9.27 -12.95
C ARG A 609 -32.71 -8.72 -11.72
N GLN A 610 -31.98 -8.06 -10.80
CA GLN A 610 -32.57 -7.41 -9.61
C GLN A 610 -33.52 -8.33 -8.80
N GLY A 611 -33.20 -9.63 -8.71
CA GLY A 611 -34.04 -10.62 -8.04
C GLY A 611 -35.24 -11.15 -8.83
N LEU A 612 -35.54 -10.60 -10.00
CA LEU A 612 -36.53 -11.14 -10.94
C LEU A 612 -35.91 -12.25 -11.78
N LEU A 613 -36.67 -13.33 -11.98
CA LEU A 613 -36.30 -14.49 -12.81
C LEU A 613 -37.30 -14.61 -13.96
N GLU A 614 -36.81 -14.48 -15.18
CA GLU A 614 -37.57 -14.72 -16.40
C GLU A 614 -37.08 -16.01 -17.05
N ASN A 615 -38.01 -16.91 -17.35
CA ASN A 615 -37.71 -18.16 -18.05
C ASN A 615 -38.44 -18.20 -19.38
N TYR A 616 -37.75 -18.55 -20.45
CA TYR A 616 -38.37 -18.80 -21.75
C TYR A 616 -37.63 -19.89 -22.51
N ARG A 617 -38.30 -20.48 -23.50
CA ARG A 617 -37.72 -21.46 -24.42
C ARG A 617 -37.30 -20.78 -25.70
N LEU A 618 -36.06 -21.00 -26.10
CA LEU A 618 -35.53 -20.53 -27.37
C LEU A 618 -36.17 -21.33 -28.51
N GLY A 619 -36.61 -20.66 -29.57
CA GLY A 619 -37.06 -21.37 -30.78
C GLY A 619 -35.89 -22.15 -31.40
N SER A 620 -36.16 -23.30 -32.03
CA SER A 620 -35.13 -24.17 -32.63
C SER A 620 -34.25 -23.52 -33.71
N THR A 621 -34.64 -22.34 -34.20
CA THR A 621 -33.91 -21.55 -35.22
C THR A 621 -33.42 -20.20 -34.69
N GLU A 622 -33.73 -19.85 -33.44
CA GLU A 622 -33.31 -18.57 -32.87
C GLU A 622 -31.90 -18.70 -32.27
N PRO A 623 -30.95 -17.82 -32.64
CA PRO A 623 -29.61 -17.88 -32.08
C PRO A 623 -29.59 -17.33 -30.65
N PHE A 624 -28.78 -17.94 -29.80
CA PHE A 624 -28.58 -17.47 -28.42
C PHE A 624 -28.00 -16.04 -28.38
N THR A 625 -27.27 -15.64 -29.43
CA THR A 625 -26.75 -14.28 -29.60
C THR A 625 -27.81 -13.20 -29.51
N ARG A 626 -28.98 -13.42 -30.10
CA ARG A 626 -30.10 -12.47 -30.08
C ARG A 626 -30.60 -12.17 -28.67
N VAL A 627 -30.52 -13.16 -27.78
CA VAL A 627 -30.93 -13.04 -26.38
C VAL A 627 -30.00 -12.10 -25.64
N TYR A 628 -28.71 -12.42 -25.57
CA TYR A 628 -27.81 -11.64 -24.73
C TYR A 628 -27.55 -10.25 -25.35
N LEU A 629 -27.58 -10.08 -26.67
CA LEU A 629 -27.45 -8.76 -27.30
C LEU A 629 -28.58 -7.80 -26.88
N LYS A 630 -29.81 -8.31 -26.71
CA LYS A 630 -30.93 -7.52 -26.19
C LYS A 630 -30.67 -7.05 -24.75
N GLU A 631 -30.12 -7.94 -23.92
CA GLU A 631 -29.85 -7.63 -22.51
C GLU A 631 -28.66 -6.68 -22.34
N ILE A 632 -27.65 -6.74 -23.22
CA ILE A 632 -26.51 -5.81 -23.24
C ILE A 632 -27.00 -4.36 -23.33
N GLY A 633 -27.98 -4.08 -24.19
CA GLY A 633 -28.56 -2.73 -24.34
C GLY A 633 -29.28 -2.20 -23.10
N THR A 634 -29.50 -3.01 -22.06
CA THR A 634 -30.09 -2.57 -20.79
C THR A 634 -29.07 -2.21 -19.72
N ILE A 635 -27.78 -2.47 -20.00
CA ILE A 635 -26.65 -2.36 -19.07
C ILE A 635 -25.69 -1.24 -19.49
N LEU A 636 -25.54 -1.05 -20.80
CA LEU A 636 -24.77 0.03 -21.43
C LEU A 636 -25.59 1.32 -21.47
#